data_AF-A0A261BIS0-F1
#
_entry.id   AF-A0A261BIS0-F1
#
_cell.length_a   1.000
_cell.length_b   1.000
_cell.length_c   1.000
_cell.angle_alpha   90.00
_cell.angle_beta   90.00
_cell.angle_gamma   90.00
#
_symmetry.space_group_name_H-M   'P 1'
#
loop_
_entity.id
_entity.type
_entity.pdbx_description
1 polymer ?
#
loop_
_entity_poly.entity_id
_entity_poly.type
_entity_poly.pdbx_seq_one_letter_code
_entity_poly.pdbx_strand_id
1 'polypeptide(L)'
;MTSETPLIDLPEDAMRHILEKCDFHAVQSLRKTSPNLRRFITENPPKSVISNVSVGVHNKTIILKLAYKGANSADDDFQLHVEYQHYKHGCTAHLVKSLTEKTEKVLLGESYVEVFTSDFISLLGYHGGNSLDQLFVDSGEVHTLPRITEKVLGKIAEQLTPALKVKKVHIISSDEEKIVNMLDKLEPDYLE
;
A
#
# COMPACT_ATOMS: atom_id res chain seq x y z
N MET A 1 32.32 -24.06 -14.19
CA MET A 1 31.54 -23.76 -12.97
C MET A 1 31.32 -22.26 -12.96
N THR A 2 30.10 -21.79 -13.19
CA THR A 2 29.75 -20.38 -13.03
C THR A 2 29.91 -20.05 -11.56
N SER A 3 30.81 -19.14 -11.19
CA SER A 3 30.88 -18.62 -9.83
C SER A 3 29.59 -17.85 -9.58
N GLU A 4 28.65 -18.47 -8.87
CA GLU A 4 27.44 -17.79 -8.43
C GLU A 4 27.84 -16.80 -7.35
N THR A 5 28.02 -15.54 -7.74
CA THR A 5 28.21 -14.45 -6.79
C THR A 5 26.91 -14.30 -6.01
N PRO A 6 26.93 -14.46 -4.67
CA PRO A 6 25.74 -14.24 -3.85
C PRO A 6 25.20 -12.83 -4.07
N LEU A 7 23.87 -12.69 -4.01
CA LEU A 7 23.19 -11.39 -4.18
C LEU A 7 23.81 -10.31 -3.27
N ILE A 8 24.19 -10.68 -2.05
CA ILE A 8 24.75 -9.77 -1.04
C ILE A 8 26.17 -9.29 -1.35
N ASP A 9 26.91 -10.01 -2.19
CA ASP A 9 28.28 -9.67 -2.58
C ASP A 9 28.30 -8.82 -3.87
N LEU A 10 27.13 -8.51 -4.43
CA LEU A 10 27.03 -7.58 -5.55
C LEU A 10 27.39 -6.15 -5.11
N PRO A 11 28.04 -5.37 -6.00
CA PRO A 11 28.24 -3.94 -5.76
C PRO A 11 26.92 -3.23 -5.47
N GLU A 12 26.97 -2.20 -4.62
CA GLU A 12 25.76 -1.47 -4.20
C GLU A 12 24.95 -0.90 -5.38
N ASP A 13 25.62 -0.43 -6.43
CA ASP A 13 24.96 0.08 -7.64
C ASP A 13 24.13 -1.00 -8.35
N ALA A 14 24.65 -2.23 -8.41
CA ALA A 14 23.93 -3.36 -8.98
C ALA A 14 22.71 -3.72 -8.11
N MET A 15 22.88 -3.72 -6.78
CA MET A 15 21.78 -3.95 -5.85
C MET A 15 20.68 -2.88 -5.96
N ARG A 16 21.06 -1.59 -6.04
CA ARG A 16 20.12 -0.49 -6.26
C ARG A 16 19.35 -0.69 -7.57
N HIS A 17 20.04 -1.04 -8.65
CA HIS A 17 19.40 -1.26 -9.93
C HIS A 17 18.41 -2.43 -9.93
N ILE A 18 18.73 -3.52 -9.20
CA ILE A 18 17.80 -4.63 -9.00
C ILE A 18 16.55 -4.17 -8.24
N LEU A 19 16.72 -3.43 -7.14
CA LEU A 19 15.59 -2.93 -6.34
C LEU A 19 14.69 -1.97 -7.13
N GLU A 20 15.24 -1.16 -8.05
CA GLU A 20 14.45 -0.30 -8.96
C GLU A 20 13.58 -1.10 -9.95
N LYS A 21 13.87 -2.40 -10.15
CA LYS A 21 13.05 -3.31 -10.97
C LYS A 21 12.06 -4.13 -10.14
N CYS A 22 12.16 -4.09 -8.82
CA CYS A 22 11.25 -4.81 -7.94
C CYS A 22 9.97 -4.02 -7.69
N ASP A 23 8.85 -4.73 -7.63
CA ASP A 23 7.61 -4.18 -7.12
C ASP A 23 7.63 -4.12 -5.58
N PHE A 24 6.60 -3.48 -5.00
CA PHE A 24 6.50 -3.33 -3.55
C PHE A 24 6.55 -4.69 -2.82
N HIS A 25 5.85 -5.70 -3.33
CA HIS A 25 5.77 -7.02 -2.70
C HIS A 25 7.12 -7.76 -2.72
N ALA A 26 7.84 -7.69 -3.83
CA ALA A 26 9.19 -8.23 -3.99
C ALA A 26 10.17 -7.55 -3.03
N VAL A 27 10.10 -6.22 -2.90
CA VAL A 27 10.95 -5.47 -1.95
C VAL A 27 10.66 -5.86 -0.50
N GLN A 28 9.39 -6.03 -0.11
CA GLN A 28 9.05 -6.51 1.23
C GLN A 28 9.52 -7.94 1.47
N SER A 29 9.49 -8.78 0.43
CA SER A 29 10.02 -10.15 0.51
C SER A 29 11.53 -10.13 0.75
N LEU A 30 12.29 -9.34 -0.02
CA LEU A 30 13.74 -9.17 0.16
C LEU A 30 14.12 -8.62 1.54
N ARG A 31 13.34 -7.68 2.09
CA ARG A 31 13.54 -7.18 3.47
C ARG A 31 13.40 -8.28 4.54
N LYS A 32 12.63 -9.33 4.26
CA LYS A 32 12.36 -10.42 5.20
C LYS A 32 13.38 -11.56 5.09
N THR A 33 14.09 -11.70 3.97
CA THR A 33 15.04 -12.81 3.77
C THR A 33 16.36 -12.64 4.52
N SER A 34 16.86 -11.40 4.71
CA SER A 34 18.16 -11.16 5.36
C SER A 34 18.22 -9.83 6.13
N PRO A 35 18.86 -9.77 7.32
CA PRO A 35 19.13 -8.52 8.03
C PRO A 35 19.96 -7.53 7.21
N ASN A 36 20.90 -8.02 6.40
CA ASN A 36 21.75 -7.17 5.58
C ASN A 36 20.96 -6.53 4.43
N LEU A 37 20.11 -7.29 3.75
CA LEU A 37 19.20 -6.75 2.73
C LEU A 37 18.20 -5.76 3.34
N ARG A 38 17.68 -6.07 4.53
CA ARG A 38 16.80 -5.14 5.26
C ARG A 38 17.49 -3.81 5.55
N ARG A 39 18.71 -3.84 6.07
CA ARG A 39 19.50 -2.62 6.34
C ARG A 39 19.75 -1.86 5.04
N PHE A 40 20.22 -2.54 4.00
CA PHE A 40 20.50 -1.93 2.70
C PHE A 40 19.26 -1.23 2.11
N ILE A 41 18.10 -1.89 2.07
CA ILE A 41 16.85 -1.31 1.55
C ILE A 41 16.36 -0.15 2.43
N THR A 42 16.66 -0.17 3.72
CA THR A 42 16.30 0.93 4.64
C THR A 42 17.17 2.16 4.39
N GLU A 43 18.47 1.97 4.14
CA GLU A 43 19.42 3.05 3.83
C GLU A 43 19.30 3.53 2.38
N ASN A 44 18.86 2.65 1.46
CA ASN A 44 18.74 2.89 0.03
C ASN A 44 17.34 2.47 -0.46
N PRO A 45 16.27 3.20 -0.09
CA PRO A 45 14.93 2.88 -0.56
C PRO A 45 14.86 3.01 -2.09
N PRO A 46 14.29 2.03 -2.81
CA PRO A 46 14.16 2.12 -4.26
C PRO A 46 13.16 3.19 -4.66
N LYS A 47 13.30 3.67 -5.90
CA LYS A 47 12.30 4.57 -6.49
C LYS A 47 10.99 3.83 -6.68
N SER A 48 9.93 4.39 -6.10
CA SER A 48 8.61 3.78 -6.18
C SER A 48 8.10 3.74 -7.61
N VAL A 49 7.75 2.54 -8.07
CA VAL A 49 7.02 2.31 -9.31
C VAL A 49 5.50 2.38 -9.10
N ILE A 50 5.01 2.70 -7.91
CA ILE A 50 3.57 2.81 -7.64
C ILE A 50 3.01 4.02 -8.41
N SER A 51 1.94 3.78 -9.15
CA SER A 51 1.19 4.79 -9.91
C SER A 51 -0.15 5.07 -9.22
N ASN A 52 -0.91 4.03 -8.90
CA ASN A 52 -2.24 4.16 -8.33
C ASN A 52 -2.36 3.42 -7.00
N VAL A 53 -3.06 4.03 -6.05
CA VAL A 53 -3.42 3.42 -4.77
C VAL A 53 -4.93 3.47 -4.61
N SER A 54 -5.55 2.34 -4.33
CA SER A 54 -6.97 2.23 -4.02
C SER A 54 -7.17 1.63 -2.63
N VAL A 55 -7.93 2.32 -1.79
CA VAL A 55 -8.34 1.85 -0.47
C VAL A 55 -9.86 1.78 -0.43
N GLY A 56 -10.39 0.57 -0.23
CA GLY A 56 -11.81 0.32 -0.02
C GLY A 56 -12.07 -0.10 1.43
N VAL A 57 -13.04 0.51 2.10
CA VAL A 57 -13.45 0.14 3.45
C VAL A 57 -14.88 -0.39 3.42
N HIS A 58 -15.04 -1.64 3.82
CA HIS A 58 -16.32 -2.34 3.87
C HIS A 58 -16.57 -2.98 5.24
N ASN A 59 -17.71 -3.66 5.41
CA ASN A 59 -18.03 -4.31 6.68
C ASN A 59 -16.97 -5.34 7.03
N LYS A 60 -16.24 -5.09 8.12
CA LYS A 60 -15.19 -5.98 8.64
C LYS A 60 -14.05 -6.26 7.66
N THR A 61 -13.91 -5.50 6.58
CA THR A 61 -12.89 -5.72 5.56
C THR A 61 -12.32 -4.38 5.09
N ILE A 62 -10.99 -4.31 4.97
CA ILE A 62 -10.29 -3.23 4.28
C ILE A 62 -9.60 -3.83 3.07
N ILE A 63 -9.74 -3.20 1.92
CA ILE A 63 -9.16 -3.61 0.65
C ILE A 63 -8.09 -2.59 0.29
N LEU A 64 -6.86 -3.06 0.04
CA LEU A 64 -5.77 -2.27 -0.52
C LEU A 64 -5.42 -2.82 -1.90
N LYS A 65 -5.44 -1.97 -2.91
CA LYS A 65 -4.99 -2.32 -4.26
C LYS A 65 -3.95 -1.34 -4.79
N LEU A 66 -2.93 -1.85 -5.47
CA LEU A 66 -1.87 -1.04 -6.09
C LEU A 66 -1.77 -1.33 -7.58
N ALA A 67 -1.55 -0.27 -8.36
CA ALA A 67 -1.10 -0.39 -9.75
C ALA A 67 0.28 0.24 -9.92
N TYR A 68 1.12 -0.38 -10.74
CA TYR A 68 2.48 0.08 -11.01
C TYR A 68 2.60 0.78 -12.38
N LYS A 69 3.52 1.73 -12.48
CA LYS A 69 3.83 2.47 -13.71
C LYS A 69 4.25 1.50 -14.82
N GLY A 70 3.69 1.69 -16.02
CA GLY A 70 4.03 0.90 -17.20
C GLY A 70 3.39 -0.50 -17.25
N ALA A 71 2.47 -0.82 -16.33
CA ALA A 71 1.60 -1.98 -16.50
C ALA A 71 0.59 -1.72 -17.63
N ASN A 72 0.30 -2.75 -18.44
CA ASN A 72 -0.67 -2.65 -19.54
C ASN A 72 -2.08 -2.51 -18.97
N SER A 73 -2.61 -1.30 -19.04
CA SER A 73 -3.90 -0.91 -18.50
C SER A 73 -5.07 -1.56 -19.26
N ALA A 74 -5.66 -2.58 -18.67
CA ALA A 74 -7.11 -2.72 -18.70
C ALA A 74 -7.63 -2.23 -17.34
N ASP A 75 -8.75 -1.50 -17.33
CA ASP A 75 -9.43 -1.11 -16.09
C ASP A 75 -9.68 -2.38 -15.24
N ASP A 76 -9.25 -2.36 -13.99
CA ASP A 76 -9.12 -3.47 -13.01
C ASP A 76 -7.78 -4.24 -12.88
N ASP A 77 -6.73 -3.91 -13.65
CA ASP A 77 -5.41 -4.56 -13.49
C ASP A 77 -4.58 -3.97 -12.33
N PHE A 78 -5.01 -4.26 -11.10
CA PHE A 78 -4.19 -4.03 -9.91
C PHE A 78 -3.22 -5.20 -9.72
N GLN A 79 -1.92 -4.94 -9.77
CA GLN A 79 -0.90 -5.99 -9.62
C GLN A 79 -0.73 -6.46 -8.17
N LEU A 80 -1.16 -5.64 -7.20
CA LEU A 80 -1.28 -6.05 -5.80
C LEU A 80 -2.70 -5.82 -5.31
N HIS A 81 -3.31 -6.85 -4.72
CA HIS A 81 -4.61 -6.78 -4.06
C HIS A 81 -4.54 -7.53 -2.72
N VAL A 82 -4.71 -6.80 -1.62
CA VAL A 82 -4.73 -7.35 -0.27
C VAL A 82 -6.05 -7.02 0.41
N GLU A 83 -6.70 -8.03 0.98
CA GLU A 83 -7.89 -7.86 1.82
C GLU A 83 -7.52 -8.13 3.28
N TYR A 84 -7.83 -7.19 4.17
CA TYR A 84 -7.64 -7.30 5.62
C TYR A 84 -9.02 -7.49 6.27
N GLN A 85 -9.29 -8.69 6.75
CA GLN A 85 -10.60 -9.07 7.27
C GLN A 85 -10.55 -9.29 8.78
N HIS A 86 -11.60 -8.84 9.46
CA HIS A 86 -11.81 -9.16 10.86
C HIS A 86 -12.01 -10.67 11.03
N TYR A 87 -11.23 -11.25 11.93
CA TYR A 87 -11.36 -12.63 12.37
C TYR A 87 -11.68 -12.66 13.86
N LYS A 88 -12.47 -13.65 14.33
CA LYS A 88 -12.98 -13.73 15.71
C LYS A 88 -11.91 -13.51 16.79
N HIS A 89 -10.66 -13.90 16.50
CA HIS A 89 -9.52 -13.76 17.40
C HIS A 89 -8.36 -12.96 16.78
N GLY A 90 -8.62 -12.08 15.80
CA GLY A 90 -7.59 -11.22 15.22
C GLY A 90 -7.93 -10.73 13.80
N CYS A 91 -6.97 -10.92 12.90
CA CYS A 91 -7.05 -10.50 11.50
C CYS A 91 -6.71 -11.67 10.58
N THR A 92 -7.40 -11.76 9.45
CA THR A 92 -6.96 -12.54 8.29
C THR A 92 -6.55 -11.58 7.18
N ALA A 93 -5.33 -11.72 6.68
CA ALA A 93 -4.84 -10.98 5.53
C ALA A 93 -4.82 -11.93 4.31
N HIS A 94 -5.51 -11.54 3.24
CA HIS A 94 -5.59 -12.31 2.00
C HIS A 94 -4.86 -11.58 0.89
N LEU A 95 -3.79 -12.18 0.36
CA LEU A 95 -3.23 -11.77 -0.92
C LEU A 95 -4.06 -12.39 -2.04
N VAL A 96 -4.80 -11.56 -2.77
CA VAL A 96 -5.69 -11.98 -3.84
C VAL A 96 -4.93 -11.94 -5.16
N LYS A 97 -4.74 -13.11 -5.78
CA LYS A 97 -4.06 -13.23 -7.08
C LYS A 97 -5.04 -13.35 -8.23
N SER A 98 -6.22 -13.94 -7.97
CA SER A 98 -7.32 -14.05 -8.93
C SER A 98 -8.64 -14.20 -8.18
N LEU A 99 -9.75 -14.32 -8.92
CA LEU A 99 -11.07 -14.59 -8.34
C LEU A 99 -11.13 -15.89 -7.52
N THR A 100 -10.26 -16.86 -7.82
CA THR A 100 -10.26 -18.19 -7.20
C THR A 100 -9.01 -18.47 -6.38
N GLU A 101 -7.92 -17.72 -6.58
CA GLU A 101 -6.66 -17.91 -5.88
C GLU A 101 -6.41 -16.79 -4.86
N LYS A 102 -6.41 -17.17 -3.58
CA LYS A 102 -6.04 -16.31 -2.46
C LYS A 102 -5.02 -17.02 -1.58
N THR A 103 -3.99 -16.29 -1.15
CA THR A 103 -3.06 -16.75 -0.09
C THR A 103 -3.47 -16.10 1.22
N GLU A 104 -3.77 -16.90 2.24
CA GLU A 104 -4.22 -16.41 3.55
C GLU A 104 -3.08 -16.41 4.58
N LYS A 105 -3.07 -15.40 5.43
CA LYS A 105 -2.32 -15.38 6.68
C LYS A 105 -3.23 -14.99 7.84
N VAL A 106 -3.28 -15.84 8.87
CA VAL A 106 -3.97 -15.54 10.13
C VAL A 106 -3.00 -14.83 11.09
N LEU A 107 -3.45 -13.72 11.66
CA LEU A 107 -2.73 -12.90 12.63
C LEU A 107 -3.56 -12.85 13.92
N LEU A 108 -3.25 -13.74 14.86
CA LEU A 108 -3.97 -13.86 16.13
C LEU A 108 -3.65 -12.67 17.05
N GLY A 109 -4.67 -12.12 17.71
CA GLY A 109 -4.57 -10.96 18.59
C GLY A 109 -4.46 -9.61 17.88
N GLU A 110 -4.22 -9.61 16.58
CA GLU A 110 -4.00 -8.39 15.80
C GLU A 110 -5.32 -7.82 15.25
N SER A 111 -5.49 -6.50 15.32
CA SER A 111 -6.64 -5.83 14.71
C SER A 111 -6.39 -5.62 13.22
N TYR A 112 -7.35 -6.02 12.37
CA TYR A 112 -7.23 -5.84 10.91
C TYR A 112 -7.01 -4.38 10.48
N VAL A 113 -7.54 -3.41 11.25
CA VAL A 113 -7.28 -1.97 11.02
C VAL A 113 -5.81 -1.63 11.30
N GLU A 114 -5.23 -2.16 12.38
CA GLU A 114 -3.83 -1.89 12.75
C GLU A 114 -2.85 -2.59 11.79
N VAL A 115 -3.17 -3.83 11.38
CA VAL A 115 -2.41 -4.55 10.35
C VAL A 115 -2.41 -3.77 9.03
N PHE A 116 -3.58 -3.36 8.55
CA PHE A 116 -3.69 -2.49 7.36
C PHE A 116 -2.85 -1.22 7.54
N THR A 117 -2.97 -0.55 8.69
CA THR A 117 -2.29 0.73 8.94
C THR A 117 -0.77 0.56 8.91
N SER A 118 -0.25 -0.50 9.53
CA SER A 118 1.19 -0.82 9.51
C SER A 118 1.70 -1.07 8.08
N ASP A 119 0.95 -1.82 7.29
CA ASP A 119 1.30 -2.09 5.88
C ASP A 119 1.20 -0.82 5.03
N PHE A 120 0.18 0.01 5.26
CA PHE A 120 -0.03 1.28 4.57
C PHE A 120 1.08 2.30 4.90
N ILE A 121 1.54 2.38 6.15
CA ILE A 121 2.71 3.20 6.53
C ILE A 121 3.96 2.70 5.79
N SER A 122 4.15 1.38 5.73
CA SER A 122 5.28 0.79 5.01
C SER A 122 5.22 1.08 3.51
N LEU A 123 4.01 1.13 2.94
CA LEU A 123 3.75 1.52 1.56
C LEU A 123 4.10 3.00 1.31
N LEU A 124 3.65 3.91 2.16
CA LEU A 124 3.97 5.34 2.04
C LEU A 124 5.48 5.59 2.18
N GLY A 125 6.14 4.90 3.11
CA GLY A 125 7.59 4.94 3.25
C GLY A 125 8.31 4.43 2.01
N TYR A 126 7.80 3.37 1.37
CA TYR A 126 8.30 2.90 0.08
C TYR A 126 8.03 3.88 -1.07
N HIS A 127 6.90 4.56 -1.04
CA HIS A 127 6.55 5.58 -2.02
C HIS A 127 7.52 6.77 -1.97
N GLY A 128 8.03 7.12 -0.80
CA GLY A 128 9.16 8.03 -0.63
C GLY A 128 8.89 9.47 -1.09
N GLY A 129 7.62 9.91 -1.04
CA GLY A 129 7.22 11.27 -1.44
C GLY A 129 7.26 11.52 -2.95
N ASN A 130 7.27 10.47 -3.78
CA ASN A 130 7.00 10.59 -5.20
C ASN A 130 5.56 11.09 -5.46
N SER A 131 5.21 11.36 -6.72
CA SER A 131 3.80 11.64 -7.08
C SER A 131 3.09 10.34 -7.44
N LEU A 132 1.89 10.15 -6.90
CA LEU A 132 0.90 9.22 -7.42
C LEU A 132 0.17 9.82 -8.62
N ASP A 133 -0.22 8.97 -9.56
CA ASP A 133 -1.11 9.38 -10.64
C ASP A 133 -2.56 9.39 -10.16
N GLN A 134 -2.95 8.43 -9.31
CA GLN A 134 -4.30 8.38 -8.75
C GLN A 134 -4.35 7.83 -7.31
N LEU A 135 -5.15 8.48 -6.47
CA LEU A 135 -5.61 7.97 -5.19
C LEU A 135 -7.13 7.75 -5.25
N PHE A 136 -7.57 6.53 -4.97
CA PHE A 136 -8.98 6.18 -4.87
C PHE A 136 -9.30 5.74 -3.44
N VAL A 137 -10.33 6.33 -2.85
CA VAL A 137 -10.78 6.02 -1.49
C VAL A 137 -12.28 5.79 -1.53
N ASP A 138 -12.69 4.54 -1.30
CA ASP A 138 -14.08 4.17 -1.14
C ASP A 138 -14.35 3.82 0.32
N SER A 139 -15.25 4.57 0.93
CA SER A 139 -15.59 4.47 2.34
C SER A 139 -16.87 3.66 2.62
N GLY A 140 -17.45 3.06 1.57
CA GLY A 140 -18.66 2.25 1.60
C GLY A 140 -19.97 3.05 1.66
N GLU A 141 -21.10 2.41 1.35
CA GLU A 141 -22.42 3.07 1.36
C GLU A 141 -22.88 3.51 2.76
N VAL A 142 -23.60 4.62 2.72
CA VAL A 142 -24.21 5.36 3.82
C VAL A 142 -24.99 4.41 4.74
N HIS A 143 -24.80 4.58 6.06
CA HIS A 143 -25.61 4.03 7.17
C HIS A 143 -25.18 2.76 7.91
N THR A 144 -24.11 2.03 7.55
CA THR A 144 -23.80 0.79 8.31
C THR A 144 -22.47 0.73 9.06
N LEU A 145 -21.47 1.59 8.78
CA LEU A 145 -20.12 1.42 9.38
C LEU A 145 -19.32 2.71 9.73
N PRO A 146 -19.92 3.79 10.26
CA PRO A 146 -19.21 5.07 10.43
C PRO A 146 -17.88 4.93 11.18
N ARG A 147 -17.85 4.16 12.27
CA ARG A 147 -16.69 4.08 13.18
C ARG A 147 -15.44 3.42 12.58
N ILE A 148 -15.59 2.37 11.78
CA ILE A 148 -14.44 1.67 11.18
C ILE A 148 -13.88 2.53 10.06
N THR A 149 -14.76 3.04 9.21
CA THR A 149 -14.43 4.00 8.16
C THR A 149 -13.74 5.24 8.73
N GLU A 150 -14.25 5.81 9.82
CA GLU A 150 -13.61 6.90 10.58
C GLU A 150 -12.20 6.55 11.01
N LYS A 151 -12.05 5.40 11.67
CA LYS A 151 -10.76 4.98 12.20
C LYS A 151 -9.74 4.80 11.08
N VAL A 152 -10.13 4.22 9.95
CA VAL A 152 -9.23 3.98 8.80
C VAL A 152 -8.88 5.28 8.11
N LEU A 153 -9.87 6.14 7.79
CA LEU A 153 -9.62 7.41 7.13
C LEU A 153 -8.83 8.38 8.01
N GLY A 154 -9.12 8.43 9.31
CA GLY A 154 -8.33 9.19 10.27
C GLY A 154 -6.89 8.72 10.32
N LYS A 155 -6.65 7.40 10.40
CA LYS A 155 -5.29 6.84 10.35
C LYS A 155 -4.59 7.12 9.03
N ILE A 156 -5.28 7.07 7.90
CA ILE A 156 -4.70 7.46 6.61
C ILE A 156 -4.28 8.93 6.67
N ALA A 157 -5.19 9.82 7.03
CA ALA A 157 -4.94 11.27 7.11
C ALA A 157 -3.80 11.65 8.07
N GLU A 158 -3.66 10.95 9.20
CA GLU A 158 -2.53 11.14 10.14
C GLU A 158 -1.17 10.78 9.51
N GLN A 159 -1.14 9.78 8.63
CA GLN A 159 0.10 9.27 8.03
C GLN A 159 0.48 9.98 6.73
N LEU A 160 -0.43 10.76 6.13
CA LEU A 160 -0.15 11.61 4.96
C LEU A 160 0.55 12.93 5.36
N THR A 161 1.62 12.82 6.16
CA THR A 161 2.45 13.96 6.56
C THR A 161 3.92 13.66 6.24
N PRO A 162 4.61 14.43 5.36
CA PRO A 162 4.13 15.61 4.63
C PRO A 162 3.01 15.27 3.63
N ALA A 163 2.35 16.30 3.11
CA ALA A 163 1.21 16.15 2.23
C ALA A 163 1.53 15.27 1.00
N LEU A 164 0.56 14.46 0.61
CA LEU A 164 0.71 13.50 -0.46
C LEU A 164 0.62 14.18 -1.82
N LYS A 165 1.61 13.94 -2.67
CA LYS A 165 1.61 14.39 -4.07
C LYS A 165 0.79 13.42 -4.90
N VAL A 166 -0.35 13.89 -5.40
CA VAL A 166 -1.26 13.09 -6.22
C VAL A 166 -1.88 13.95 -7.31
N LYS A 167 -2.02 13.39 -8.52
CA LYS A 167 -2.67 14.08 -9.64
C LYS A 167 -4.18 14.00 -9.60
N LYS A 168 -4.72 12.79 -9.42
CA LYS A 168 -6.17 12.56 -9.41
C LYS A 168 -6.60 11.95 -8.09
N VAL A 169 -7.63 12.52 -7.48
CA VAL A 169 -8.24 11.98 -6.27
C VAL A 169 -9.71 11.66 -6.51
N HIS A 170 -10.12 10.45 -6.15
CA HIS A 170 -11.51 10.02 -6.18
C HIS A 170 -11.89 9.56 -4.78
N ILE A 171 -12.82 10.26 -4.14
CA ILE A 171 -13.31 9.93 -2.80
C ILE A 171 -14.80 9.63 -2.90
N ILE A 172 -15.19 8.41 -2.54
CA ILE A 172 -16.58 8.01 -2.38
C ILE A 172 -16.89 7.97 -0.89
N SER A 173 -17.55 9.01 -0.40
CA SER A 173 -17.99 9.11 0.99
C SER A 173 -19.25 9.95 1.12
N SER A 174 -20.07 9.61 2.10
CA SER A 174 -21.23 10.41 2.50
C SER A 174 -20.91 11.43 3.60
N ASP A 175 -19.66 11.50 4.04
CA ASP A 175 -19.23 12.38 5.12
C ASP A 175 -18.35 13.51 4.58
N GLU A 176 -18.94 14.71 4.50
CA GLU A 176 -18.29 15.89 3.94
C GLU A 176 -17.05 16.32 4.74
N GLU A 177 -17.08 16.22 6.07
CA GLU A 177 -15.96 16.62 6.93
C GLU A 177 -14.75 15.73 6.68
N LYS A 178 -14.98 14.43 6.43
CA LYS A 178 -13.91 13.49 6.07
C LYS A 178 -13.31 13.78 4.71
N ILE A 179 -14.14 14.15 3.73
CA ILE A 179 -13.66 14.56 2.40
C ILE A 179 -12.72 15.75 2.55
N VAL A 180 -13.13 16.80 3.27
CA VAL A 180 -12.31 17.99 3.51
C VAL A 180 -11.01 17.63 4.24
N ASN A 181 -11.09 16.86 5.34
CA ASN A 181 -9.91 16.43 6.10
C ASN A 181 -8.91 15.64 5.27
N MET A 182 -9.35 14.86 4.27
CA MET A 182 -8.45 14.17 3.36
C MET A 182 -7.83 15.10 2.32
N LEU A 183 -8.63 16.01 1.76
CA LEU A 183 -8.15 16.99 0.77
C LEU A 183 -7.07 17.91 1.36
N ASP A 184 -7.21 18.30 2.64
CA ASP A 184 -6.20 19.09 3.37
C ASP A 184 -4.85 18.38 3.54
N LYS A 185 -4.76 17.08 3.24
CA LYS A 185 -3.53 16.27 3.29
C LYS A 185 -2.90 16.05 1.92
N LEU A 186 -3.44 16.65 0.87
CA LEU A 186 -2.91 16.55 -0.50
C LEU A 186 -2.15 17.83 -0.85
N GLU A 187 -1.11 17.68 -1.68
CA GLU A 187 -0.39 18.84 -2.22
C GLU A 187 -1.18 19.47 -3.38
N PRO A 188 -1.71 20.70 -3.24
CA PRO A 188 -2.62 21.28 -4.24
C PRO A 188 -1.97 21.45 -5.62
N ASP A 189 -0.67 21.79 -5.65
CA ASP A 189 0.08 22.04 -6.89
C ASP A 189 0.27 20.79 -7.78
N TYR A 190 -0.03 19.61 -7.24
CA TYR A 190 0.06 18.35 -7.97
C TYR A 190 -1.29 17.88 -8.53
N LEU A 191 -2.42 18.45 -8.10
CA LEU A 191 -3.76 18.04 -8.54
C LEU A 191 -4.06 18.54 -9.96
N GLU A 192 -4.63 17.67 -10.79
CA GLU A 192 -4.99 17.90 -12.21
C GLU A 192 -6.51 17.81 -12.47
#